data_AF-A0AA88QWY3-F1
#
_entry.id   AF-A0AA88QWY3-F1
#
_cell.length_a   1.000
_cell.length_b   1.000
_cell.length_c   1.000
_cell.angle_alpha   90.00
_cell.angle_beta   90.00
_cell.angle_gamma   90.00
#
_symmetry.space_group_name_H-M   'P 1'
#
loop_
_entity.id
_entity.type
_entity.pdbx_description
1 polymer ?
#
loop_
_entity_poly.entity_id
_entity_poly.type
_entity_poly.pdbx_seq_one_letter_code
_entity_poly.pdbx_strand_id
1 'polypeptide(L)'
;MAASEENSALFPIFILSLMAIPLVPYTILKLCHAATKTATIINCQCSACFRSGKYRKSVVKRISNFSTYSNLTLVLLWIIMAVLVHYIKNISHEVKVFEPFSILGLNHGASDSEIKKAFRRLSIQYHPDKNPDPEAHNYFVEYISKAYQALVDPVSRENFEKYGHPDGRQ
;
A
#
# COMPACT_ATOMS: atom_id res chain seq x y z
N MET A 1 -5.98 19.25 8.45
CA MET A 1 -6.64 17.92 8.44
C MET A 1 -5.88 16.91 7.58
N ALA A 2 -5.23 17.32 6.47
CA ALA A 2 -4.35 16.44 5.69
C ALA A 2 -3.19 15.82 6.50
N ALA A 3 -2.62 16.56 7.46
CA ALA A 3 -1.50 16.08 8.27
C ALA A 3 -1.82 14.85 9.16
N SER A 4 -3.08 14.66 9.58
CA SER A 4 -3.45 13.46 10.33
C SER A 4 -3.64 12.24 9.42
N GLU A 5 -4.04 12.46 8.16
CA GLU A 5 -4.31 11.40 7.19
C GLU A 5 -3.01 10.83 6.60
N GLU A 6 -2.04 11.68 6.30
CA GLU A 6 -0.70 11.24 5.86
C GLU A 6 0.00 10.42 6.95
N ASN A 7 -0.07 10.85 8.20
CA ASN A 7 0.47 10.09 9.33
C ASN A 7 -0.23 8.73 9.51
N SER A 8 -1.52 8.65 9.21
CA SER A 8 -2.31 7.43 9.27
C SER A 8 -1.93 6.43 8.17
N ALA A 9 -1.58 6.91 6.96
CA ALA A 9 -1.12 6.06 5.86
C ALA A 9 0.35 5.63 6.01
N LEU A 10 1.19 6.46 6.61
CA LEU A 10 2.62 6.17 6.84
C LEU A 10 2.84 5.12 7.94
N PHE A 11 1.97 5.08 8.95
CA PHE A 11 2.12 4.16 10.08
C PHE A 11 2.06 2.67 9.69
N PRO A 12 1.10 2.19 8.87
CA PRO A 12 1.09 0.81 8.35
C PRO A 12 2.33 0.48 7.51
N ILE A 13 2.81 1.42 6.70
CA ILE A 13 4.01 1.26 5.86
C ILE A 13 5.25 1.12 6.75
N PHE A 14 5.35 1.91 7.81
CA PHE A 14 6.41 1.81 8.80
C PHE A 14 6.43 0.43 9.47
N ILE A 15 5.27 -0.07 9.93
CA ILE A 15 5.14 -1.42 10.51
C ILE A 15 5.54 -2.50 9.51
N LEU A 16 5.12 -2.37 8.24
CA LEU A 16 5.48 -3.30 7.17
C LEU A 16 7.02 -3.39 7.01
N SER A 17 7.69 -2.24 7.00
CA SER A 17 9.14 -2.17 6.85
C SER A 17 9.88 -2.82 8.04
N LEU A 18 9.44 -2.53 9.27
CA LEU A 18 9.98 -3.13 10.50
C LEU A 18 9.81 -4.64 10.54
N MET A 19 8.68 -5.17 10.04
CA MET A 19 8.45 -6.61 9.96
C MET A 19 9.24 -7.29 8.85
N ALA A 20 9.38 -6.64 7.68
CA ALA A 20 10.05 -7.22 6.52
C ALA A 20 11.56 -7.37 6.73
N ILE A 21 12.22 -6.40 7.38
CA ILE A 21 13.68 -6.37 7.61
C ILE A 21 14.19 -7.65 8.29
N PRO A 22 13.60 -8.17 9.38
CA PRO A 22 14.03 -9.43 9.98
C PRO A 22 13.42 -10.67 9.32
N LEU A 23 12.16 -10.61 8.87
CA LEU A 23 11.42 -11.79 8.40
C LEU A 23 11.97 -12.32 7.06
N VAL A 24 12.25 -11.41 6.11
CA VAL A 24 12.70 -11.80 4.76
C VAL A 24 14.10 -12.42 4.79
N PRO A 25 15.13 -11.80 5.40
CA PRO A 25 16.46 -12.41 5.48
C PRO A 25 16.46 -13.72 6.28
N TYR A 26 15.73 -13.79 7.39
CA TYR A 26 15.66 -15.02 8.19
C TYR A 26 15.03 -16.18 7.41
N THR A 27 13.97 -15.92 6.65
CA THR A 27 13.30 -16.95 5.84
C THR A 27 14.17 -17.41 4.68
N ILE A 28 14.88 -16.49 4.01
CA ILE A 28 15.88 -16.81 2.99
C ILE A 28 17.01 -17.66 3.57
N LEU A 29 17.61 -17.25 4.69
CA LEU A 29 18.68 -18.00 5.35
C LEU A 29 18.24 -19.41 5.77
N LYS A 30 17.03 -19.53 6.33
CA LYS A 30 16.46 -20.83 6.72
C LYS A 30 16.21 -21.73 5.51
N LEU A 31 15.73 -21.17 4.40
CA LEU A 31 15.51 -21.89 3.15
C LEU A 31 16.83 -22.32 2.51
N CYS A 32 17.84 -21.42 2.48
CA CYS A 32 19.19 -21.73 2.00
C CYS A 32 19.84 -22.83 2.85
N HIS A 33 19.77 -22.76 4.19
CA HIS A 33 20.26 -23.82 5.08
C HIS A 33 19.50 -25.14 4.92
N ALA A 34 18.20 -25.09 4.64
CA ALA A 34 17.43 -26.30 4.36
C ALA A 34 17.85 -26.92 3.02
N ALA A 35 18.12 -26.10 2.01
CA ALA A 35 18.58 -26.53 0.69
C ALA A 35 20.01 -27.09 0.70
N THR A 36 20.92 -26.54 1.53
CA THR A 36 22.30 -27.04 1.65
C THR A 36 22.41 -28.31 2.51
N LYS A 37 21.41 -28.62 3.35
CA LYS A 37 21.29 -29.90 4.07
C LYS A 37 20.83 -31.05 3.16
N THR A 38 21.40 -31.17 1.97
CA THR A 38 21.31 -32.41 1.18
C THR A 38 22.01 -33.50 1.99
N ALA A 39 21.27 -34.56 2.32
CA ALA A 39 21.78 -35.64 3.14
C ALA A 39 23.07 -36.20 2.53
N THR A 40 24.09 -36.42 3.36
CA THR A 40 25.20 -37.30 3.00
C THR A 40 24.60 -38.66 2.63
N ILE A 41 24.53 -38.94 1.33
CA ILE A 41 24.11 -40.22 0.81
C ILE A 41 25.27 -41.17 1.09
N ILE A 42 25.18 -41.93 2.18
CA ILE A 42 26.09 -43.04 2.43
C ILE A 42 25.73 -44.13 1.40
N ASN A 43 26.50 -44.22 0.32
CA ASN A 43 26.39 -45.26 -0.70
C ASN A 43 26.89 -46.60 -0.14
N CYS A 44 26.08 -47.24 0.71
CA CYS A 44 26.32 -48.60 1.17
C CYS A 44 25.22 -49.51 0.62
N GLN A 45 25.60 -50.48 -0.22
CA GLN A 45 24.70 -51.43 -0.88
C GLN A 45 24.61 -52.78 -0.16
N CYS A 46 24.90 -52.85 1.14
CA CYS A 46 24.80 -54.12 1.88
C CYS A 46 23.35 -54.42 2.31
N SER A 47 22.98 -55.71 2.30
CA SER A 47 21.65 -56.20 2.70
C SER A 47 21.30 -55.86 4.16
N ALA A 48 22.30 -55.73 5.03
CA ALA A 48 22.16 -55.29 6.42
C ALA A 48 21.70 -53.82 6.53
N CYS A 49 22.18 -52.92 5.66
CA CYS A 49 21.76 -51.52 5.63
C CYS A 49 20.32 -51.36 5.12
N PHE A 50 19.92 -52.18 4.14
CA PHE A 50 18.58 -52.15 3.56
C PHE A 50 17.49 -52.55 4.57
N ARG A 51 17.74 -53.59 5.39
CA ARG A 51 16.78 -54.10 6.39
C ARG A 51 16.59 -53.17 7.60
N SER A 52 17.56 -52.29 7.85
CA SER A 52 17.59 -51.41 9.02
C SER A 52 16.57 -50.26 8.99
N GLY A 53 15.93 -49.95 7.85
CA GLY A 53 14.89 -48.91 7.76
C GLY A 53 15.35 -47.47 8.09
N LYS A 54 16.65 -47.25 8.33
CA LYS A 54 17.22 -45.96 8.73
C LYS A 54 17.17 -44.90 7.61
N TYR A 55 17.16 -45.33 6.35
CA TYR A 55 17.20 -44.44 5.19
C TYR A 55 15.90 -43.64 5.00
N ARG A 56 14.74 -44.27 5.14
CA ARG A 56 13.43 -43.64 4.88
C ARG A 56 12.89 -42.81 6.07
N LYS A 57 13.31 -43.14 7.30
CA LYS A 57 12.89 -42.39 8.51
C LYS A 57 13.52 -41.00 8.61
N SER A 58 14.69 -40.75 8.01
CA SER A 58 15.39 -39.46 8.16
C SER A 58 14.69 -38.29 7.46
N VAL A 59 14.13 -38.52 6.27
CA VAL A 59 13.43 -37.47 5.50
C VAL A 59 12.07 -37.14 6.14
N VAL A 60 11.30 -38.15 6.54
CA VAL A 60 9.98 -37.96 7.16
C VAL A 60 10.11 -37.35 8.55
N LYS A 61 11.11 -37.75 9.36
CA LYS A 61 11.37 -37.13 10.68
C LYS A 61 11.89 -35.69 10.56
N ARG A 62 12.55 -35.36 9.45
CA ARG A 62 12.98 -33.99 9.11
C ARG A 62 11.80 -33.09 8.72
N ILE A 63 10.80 -33.64 8.02
CA ILE A 63 9.52 -32.97 7.71
C ILE A 63 8.63 -32.87 8.96
N SER A 64 8.60 -33.88 9.84
CA SER A 64 7.80 -33.79 11.08
C SER A 64 8.40 -32.80 12.08
N ASN A 65 9.73 -32.65 12.13
CA ASN A 65 10.39 -31.60 12.91
C ASN A 65 10.30 -30.22 12.24
N PHE A 66 9.87 -30.15 10.97
CA PHE A 66 9.43 -28.91 10.34
C PHE A 66 8.06 -28.47 10.90
N SER A 67 7.30 -29.33 11.57
CA SER A 67 6.16 -28.93 12.41
C SER A 67 6.62 -28.57 13.83
N THR A 68 7.60 -27.68 13.92
CA THR A 68 7.97 -27.04 15.18
C THR A 68 7.28 -25.67 15.23
N TYR A 69 6.93 -25.21 16.43
CA TYR A 69 6.30 -23.91 16.69
C TYR A 69 6.93 -22.75 15.91
N SER A 70 8.25 -22.82 15.65
CA SER A 70 9.02 -21.89 14.81
C SER A 70 8.58 -21.79 13.34
N ASN A 71 8.04 -22.84 12.71
CA ASN A 71 7.53 -22.75 11.34
C ASN A 71 6.08 -22.26 11.29
N LEU A 72 5.28 -22.59 12.29
CA LEU A 72 3.92 -22.05 12.43
C LEU A 72 3.97 -20.53 12.69
N THR A 73 4.90 -20.05 13.53
CA THR A 73 5.09 -18.62 13.77
C THR A 73 5.54 -17.88 12.51
N LEU A 74 6.39 -18.48 11.67
CA LEU A 74 6.77 -17.90 10.38
C LEU A 74 5.60 -17.79 9.41
N VAL A 75 4.81 -18.85 9.26
CA VAL A 75 3.62 -18.83 8.39
C VAL A 75 2.65 -17.75 8.86
N LEU A 76 2.41 -17.65 10.16
CA LEU A 76 1.57 -16.61 10.75
C LEU A 76 2.12 -15.20 10.47
N LEU A 77 3.42 -14.97 10.61
CA LEU A 77 4.06 -13.68 10.29
C LEU A 77 3.95 -13.31 8.81
N TRP A 78 4.05 -14.29 7.90
CA TRP A 78 3.84 -14.07 6.46
C TRP A 78 2.38 -13.77 6.13
N ILE A 79 1.42 -14.41 6.80
CA ILE A 79 -0.01 -14.11 6.66
C ILE A 79 -0.29 -12.68 7.13
N ILE A 80 0.24 -12.27 8.29
CA ILE A 80 0.11 -10.89 8.80
C ILE A 80 0.73 -9.89 7.81
N MET A 81 1.92 -10.18 7.27
CA MET A 81 2.55 -9.39 6.21
C MET A 81 1.64 -9.23 4.99
N ALA A 82 1.04 -10.32 4.50
CA ALA A 82 0.16 -10.29 3.34
C ALA A 82 -1.12 -9.48 3.59
N VAL A 83 -1.72 -9.62 4.78
CA VAL A 83 -2.88 -8.83 5.20
C VAL A 83 -2.53 -7.34 5.30
N LEU A 84 -1.38 -6.99 5.87
CA LEU A 84 -0.90 -5.60 5.93
C LEU A 84 -0.68 -5.01 4.53
N VAL A 85 -0.09 -5.77 3.61
CA VAL A 85 0.06 -5.33 2.21
C VAL A 85 -1.30 -5.11 1.56
N HIS A 86 -2.25 -6.01 1.76
CA HIS A 86 -3.61 -5.86 1.21
C HIS A 86 -4.30 -4.61 1.78
N TYR A 87 -4.18 -4.38 3.08
CA TYR A 87 -4.70 -3.20 3.76
C TYR A 87 -4.09 -1.90 3.19
N ILE A 88 -2.76 -1.85 3.01
CA ILE A 88 -2.08 -0.69 2.43
C ILE A 88 -2.53 -0.45 0.98
N LYS A 89 -2.67 -1.50 0.16
CA LYS A 89 -3.16 -1.34 -1.23
C LYS A 89 -4.56 -0.74 -1.27
N ASN A 90 -5.41 -1.07 -0.31
CA ASN A 90 -6.75 -0.50 -0.22
C ASN A 90 -6.70 0.99 0.20
N ILE A 91 -5.84 1.36 1.15
CA ILE A 91 -5.73 2.74 1.66
C ILE A 91 -5.09 3.70 0.66
N SER A 92 -4.09 3.25 -0.11
CA SER A 92 -3.40 4.10 -1.09
C SER A 92 -4.30 4.55 -2.24
N HIS A 93 -5.46 3.92 -2.45
CA HIS A 93 -6.39 4.29 -3.51
C HIS A 93 -7.18 5.58 -3.19
N GLU A 94 -7.19 6.04 -1.94
CA GLU A 94 -7.91 7.26 -1.53
C GLU A 94 -7.04 8.53 -1.56
N VAL A 95 -5.72 8.42 -1.61
CA VAL A 95 -4.83 9.60 -1.65
C VAL A 95 -4.68 10.08 -3.10
N LYS A 96 -5.70 10.78 -3.62
CA LYS A 96 -5.56 11.58 -4.85
C LYS A 96 -4.79 12.85 -4.53
N VAL A 97 -3.65 13.04 -5.19
CA VAL A 97 -2.92 14.31 -5.17
C VAL A 97 -3.87 15.43 -5.60
N PHE A 98 -4.03 16.45 -4.75
CA PHE A 98 -4.97 17.53 -4.97
C PHE A 98 -4.42 18.45 -6.08
N GLU A 99 -4.92 18.26 -7.29
CA GLU A 99 -4.54 19.01 -8.50
C GLU A 99 -5.71 19.89 -8.96
N PRO A 100 -5.77 21.19 -8.57
CA PRO A 100 -6.92 22.06 -8.81
C PRO A 100 -7.30 22.20 -10.29
N PHE A 101 -6.30 22.32 -11.18
CA PHE A 101 -6.52 22.44 -12.62
C PHE A 101 -7.13 21.15 -13.19
N SER A 102 -6.60 19.99 -12.81
CA SER A 102 -7.09 18.68 -13.24
C SER A 102 -8.51 18.41 -12.74
N ILE A 103 -8.85 18.81 -11.50
CA ILE A 103 -10.20 18.68 -10.94
C ILE A 103 -11.22 19.50 -11.73
N LEU A 104 -10.85 20.70 -12.18
CA LEU A 104 -11.71 21.53 -13.04
C LEU A 104 -11.70 21.12 -14.52
N GLY A 105 -10.80 20.20 -14.91
CA GLY A 105 -10.61 19.77 -16.29
C GLY A 105 -9.94 20.84 -17.16
N LEU A 106 -9.03 21.62 -16.58
CA LEU A 106 -8.27 22.68 -17.23
C LEU A 106 -6.78 22.32 -17.31
N ASN A 107 -6.08 22.95 -18.24
CA ASN A 107 -4.61 22.85 -18.31
C ASN A 107 -3.96 23.76 -17.26
N HIS A 108 -2.73 23.40 -16.86
CA HIS A 108 -1.90 24.26 -16.01
C HIS A 108 -1.69 25.62 -16.69
N GLY A 109 -1.97 26.71 -15.97
CA GLY A 109 -1.84 28.07 -16.51
C GLY A 109 -3.11 28.62 -17.18
N ALA A 110 -4.26 27.96 -17.03
CA ALA A 110 -5.56 28.51 -17.46
C ALA A 110 -5.81 29.91 -16.87
N SER A 111 -6.50 30.76 -17.63
CA SER A 111 -6.84 32.11 -17.18
C SER A 111 -7.97 32.11 -16.14
N ASP A 112 -8.07 33.17 -15.34
CA ASP A 112 -9.13 33.30 -14.34
C ASP A 112 -10.54 33.25 -14.95
N SER A 113 -10.69 33.69 -16.21
CA SER A 113 -11.95 33.59 -16.95
C SER A 113 -12.32 32.14 -17.30
N GLU A 114 -11.34 31.33 -17.68
CA GLU A 114 -11.52 29.89 -17.95
C GLU A 114 -11.87 29.12 -16.68
N ILE A 115 -11.19 29.44 -15.58
CA ILE A 115 -11.42 28.85 -14.24
C ILE A 115 -12.87 29.11 -13.78
N LYS A 116 -13.34 30.36 -13.87
CA LYS A 116 -14.73 30.72 -13.54
C LYS A 116 -15.74 30.03 -14.44
N LYS A 117 -15.46 29.92 -15.74
CA LYS A 117 -16.34 29.24 -16.70
C LYS A 117 -16.45 27.74 -16.41
N ALA A 118 -15.32 27.08 -16.13
CA ALA A 118 -15.27 25.67 -15.79
C ALA A 118 -16.03 25.38 -14.49
N PHE A 119 -15.79 26.19 -13.45
CA PHE A 119 -16.50 26.07 -12.17
C PHE A 119 -18.02 26.21 -12.34
N ARG A 120 -18.49 27.20 -13.11
CA ARG A 120 -19.93 27.36 -13.37
C ARG A 120 -20.54 26.15 -14.07
N ARG A 121 -19.83 25.56 -15.04
CA ARG A 121 -20.27 24.35 -15.75
C ARG A 121 -20.42 23.17 -14.78
N LEU A 122 -19.40 22.93 -13.96
CA LEU A 122 -19.38 21.83 -12.99
C LEU A 122 -20.39 22.03 -11.87
N SER A 123 -20.56 23.27 -11.39
CA SER A 123 -21.56 23.60 -10.36
C SER A 123 -22.97 23.24 -10.80
N ILE A 124 -23.33 23.48 -12.06
CA ILE A 124 -24.64 23.09 -12.60
C ILE A 124 -24.79 21.57 -12.69
N GLN A 125 -23.71 20.86 -13.05
CA GLN A 125 -23.71 19.41 -13.21
C GLN A 125 -23.83 18.65 -11.89
N TYR A 126 -23.21 19.17 -10.83
CA TYR A 126 -23.17 18.54 -9.51
C TYR A 126 -24.09 19.23 -8.48
N HIS A 127 -24.98 20.12 -8.92
CA HIS A 127 -25.95 20.77 -8.03
C HIS A 127 -26.98 19.74 -7.52
N PRO A 128 -27.32 19.73 -6.21
CA PRO A 128 -28.26 18.75 -5.64
C PRO A 128 -29.67 18.81 -6.27
N ASP A 129 -30.06 19.97 -6.79
CA ASP A 129 -31.34 20.14 -7.52
C ASP A 129 -31.36 19.44 -8.89
N LYS A 130 -30.20 19.33 -9.55
CA LYS A 130 -30.08 18.75 -10.91
C LYS A 130 -29.57 17.32 -10.90
N ASN A 131 -28.81 16.95 -9.88
CA ASN A 131 -28.28 15.62 -9.67
C ASN A 131 -28.71 15.11 -8.28
N PRO A 132 -29.63 14.14 -8.20
CA PRO A 132 -30.12 13.59 -6.94
C PRO A 132 -29.11 12.67 -6.23
N ASP A 133 -27.94 12.41 -6.82
CA ASP A 133 -26.91 11.58 -6.23
C ASP A 133 -26.18 12.31 -5.07
N PRO A 134 -26.18 11.75 -3.84
CA PRO A 134 -25.49 12.36 -2.70
C PRO A 134 -23.96 12.37 -2.86
N GLU A 135 -23.36 11.40 -3.57
CA GLU A 135 -21.92 11.39 -3.84
C GLU A 135 -21.52 12.54 -4.77
N ALA A 136 -22.38 12.91 -5.72
CA ALA A 136 -22.15 14.05 -6.60
C ALA A 136 -22.04 15.37 -5.82
N HIS A 137 -22.90 15.56 -4.82
CA HIS A 137 -22.82 16.73 -3.95
C HIS A 137 -21.54 16.75 -3.11
N ASN A 138 -21.18 15.60 -2.51
CA ASN A 138 -19.95 15.47 -1.73
C ASN A 138 -18.72 15.77 -2.61
N TYR A 139 -18.67 15.22 -3.82
CA TYR A 139 -17.59 15.48 -4.77
C TYR A 139 -17.46 16.97 -5.12
N PHE A 140 -18.58 17.67 -5.28
CA PHE A 140 -18.57 19.11 -5.53
C PHE A 140 -17.97 19.90 -4.37
N VAL A 141 -18.40 19.63 -3.14
CA VAL A 141 -17.92 20.34 -1.95
C VAL A 141 -16.45 20.02 -1.66
N GLU A 142 -16.08 18.74 -1.74
CA GLU A 142 -14.75 18.27 -1.36
C GLU A 142 -13.67 18.60 -2.39
N TYR A 143 -13.98 18.53 -3.69
CA TYR A 143 -12.98 18.70 -4.74
C TYR A 143 -13.20 19.97 -5.55
N ILE A 144 -14.37 20.15 -6.17
CA ILE A 144 -14.60 21.23 -7.14
C ILE A 144 -14.57 22.61 -6.46
N SER A 145 -15.24 22.77 -5.33
CA SER A 145 -15.29 24.02 -4.58
C SER A 145 -13.91 24.40 -4.05
N LYS A 146 -13.19 23.44 -3.45
CA LYS A 146 -11.82 23.67 -2.96
C LYS A 146 -10.85 24.00 -4.09
N ALA A 147 -10.94 23.32 -5.23
CA ALA A 147 -10.10 23.60 -6.39
C ALA A 147 -10.31 25.02 -6.93
N TYR A 148 -11.57 25.47 -7.01
CA TYR A 148 -11.88 26.84 -7.40
C TYR A 148 -11.33 27.87 -6.39
N GLN A 149 -11.52 27.64 -5.09
CA GLN A 149 -11.00 28.53 -4.04
C GLN A 149 -9.47 28.64 -4.09
N ALA A 150 -8.78 27.51 -4.26
CA ALA A 150 -7.33 27.46 -4.36
C ALA A 150 -6.77 28.29 -5.53
N LEU A 151 -7.51 28.40 -6.64
CA LEU A 151 -7.06 29.08 -7.85
C LEU A 151 -7.49 30.55 -7.95
N VAL A 152 -8.57 30.95 -7.27
CA VAL A 152 -9.13 32.31 -7.33
C VAL A 152 -8.45 33.25 -6.35
N ASP A 153 -8.09 32.76 -5.17
CA ASP A 153 -7.37 33.57 -4.20
C ASP A 153 -5.89 33.66 -4.60
N PRO A 154 -5.34 34.88 -4.82
CA PRO A 154 -3.95 35.05 -5.23
C PRO A 154 -2.95 34.44 -4.23
N VAL A 155 -3.26 34.49 -2.93
CA VAL A 155 -2.39 33.92 -1.88
C VAL A 155 -2.37 32.40 -1.98
N SER A 156 -3.56 31.78 -2.06
CA SER A 156 -3.70 30.33 -2.21
C SER A 156 -3.07 29.81 -3.51
N ARG A 157 -3.17 30.59 -4.60
CA ARG A 157 -2.54 30.25 -5.88
C ARG A 157 -1.02 30.31 -5.82
N GLU A 158 -0.47 31.35 -5.22
CA GLU A 158 0.98 31.47 -5.01
C GLU A 158 1.51 30.33 -4.12
N ASN A 159 0.77 29.99 -3.06
CA ASN A 159 1.09 28.86 -2.19
C ASN A 159 1.08 27.54 -2.96
N PHE A 160 0.07 27.32 -3.81
CA PHE A 160 -0.01 26.13 -4.64
C PHE A 160 1.17 26.05 -5.62
N GLU A 161 1.54 27.17 -6.26
CA GLU A 161 2.67 27.22 -7.18
C GLU A 161 4.03 26.97 -6.48
N LYS A 162 4.18 27.39 -5.22
CA LYS A 162 5.43 27.22 -4.45
C LYS A 162 5.55 25.88 -3.72
N TYR A 163 4.43 25.38 -3.18
CA TYR A 163 4.43 24.25 -2.24
C TYR A 163 3.60 23.06 -2.74
N GLY A 164 2.86 23.20 -3.84
CA GLY A 164 1.94 22.17 -4.32
C GLY A 164 0.68 22.02 -3.46
N HIS A 165 0.40 22.97 -2.56
CA HIS A 165 -0.79 22.97 -1.71
C HIS A 165 -1.32 24.39 -1.47
N PRO A 166 -2.66 24.60 -1.46
CA PRO A 166 -3.24 25.94 -1.26
C PRO A 166 -2.98 26.53 0.14
N ASP A 167 -2.84 25.69 1.16
CA ASP A 167 -2.65 26.11 2.56
C ASP A 167 -1.23 26.66 2.84
N GLY A 168 -0.29 26.53 1.89
CA GLY A 168 1.09 26.98 2.05
C GLY A 168 2.01 25.93 2.69
N ARG A 169 3.02 26.38 3.43
CA ARG A 169 4.04 25.51 4.05
C ARG A 169 3.39 24.68 5.18
N GLN A 170 3.34 23.37 4.99
CA GLN A 170 2.89 22.39 6.00
C GLN A 170 4.04 21.90 6.87
#